data_AF-A0A1V9FUP7-F1
#
_entry.id   AF-A0A1V9FUP7-F1
#
_cell.length_a   1.000
_cell.length_b   1.000
_cell.length_c   1.000
_cell.angle_alpha   90.00
_cell.angle_beta   90.00
_cell.angle_gamma   90.00
#
_symmetry.space_group_name_H-M   'P 1'
#
loop_
_entity.id
_entity.type
_entity.pdbx_description
1 polymer ?
#
loop_
_entity_poly.entity_id
_entity_poly.type
_entity_poly.pdbx_seq_one_letter_code
_entity_poly.pdbx_strand_id
1 'polypeptide(L)'
;MNHILALIKKDLLLEIRQQYTFYGILLYVASTIFVLYLAMGQPEEKVWNGLFWMIQLFICVNAVAKSFLQESQGRMLYFYTVAGARDFILAKLLFNAGLMILMSIVSLLLFQVLMGNPLQNPVRFIGFVCLGGCSLSLVFTFLAAIAARARQGAALMAILGFPLIIPQVLLLMKMSNTAFADVIQAGLLQIVLLLVALDVLVIALAVILFPFLWKD
;
A
#
# COMPACT_ATOMS: atom_id res chain seq x y z
N MET A 1 12.09 -11.41 -17.49
CA MET A 1 11.04 -10.39 -17.72
C MET A 1 9.69 -11.00 -18.11
N ASN A 2 9.64 -12.02 -18.99
CA ASN A 2 8.38 -12.67 -19.39
C ASN A 2 7.62 -13.34 -18.22
N HIS A 3 8.32 -13.91 -17.23
CA HIS A 3 7.68 -14.54 -16.06
C HIS A 3 7.01 -13.54 -15.13
N ILE A 4 7.66 -12.40 -14.83
CA ILE A 4 7.09 -11.33 -13.99
C ILE A 4 5.78 -10.80 -14.59
N LEU A 5 5.78 -10.47 -15.89
CA LEU A 5 4.59 -10.01 -16.59
C LEU A 5 3.47 -11.05 -16.62
N ALA A 6 3.80 -12.33 -16.80
CA ALA A 6 2.83 -13.42 -16.76
C ALA A 6 2.21 -13.58 -15.37
N LEU A 7 3.01 -13.46 -14.30
CA LEU A 7 2.53 -13.53 -12.91
C LEU A 7 1.63 -12.33 -12.57
N ILE A 8 2.01 -11.11 -12.97
CA ILE A 8 1.17 -9.92 -12.81
C ILE A 8 -0.15 -10.08 -13.55
N LYS A 9 -0.13 -10.56 -14.80
CA LYS A 9 -1.35 -10.80 -15.58
C LYS A 9 -2.26 -11.84 -14.91
N LYS A 10 -1.66 -12.89 -14.34
CA LYS A 10 -2.38 -13.91 -13.59
C LYS A 10 -3.05 -13.32 -12.34
N ASP A 11 -2.34 -12.49 -11.56
CA ASP A 11 -2.91 -11.85 -10.39
C ASP A 11 -4.03 -10.86 -10.75
N LEU A 12 -3.85 -10.09 -11.84
CA LEU A 12 -4.89 -9.21 -12.37
C LEU A 12 -6.16 -9.98 -12.79
N LEU A 13 -5.99 -11.11 -13.48
CA LEU A 13 -7.12 -11.96 -13.89
C LEU A 13 -7.84 -12.57 -12.67
N LEU A 14 -7.11 -12.93 -11.62
CA LEU A 14 -7.70 -13.43 -10.38
C LEU A 14 -8.52 -12.35 -9.68
N GLU A 15 -7.98 -11.14 -9.56
CA GLU A 15 -8.68 -10.01 -8.93
C GLU A 15 -9.97 -9.66 -9.68
N ILE A 16 -9.90 -9.62 -11.03
CA ILE A 16 -11.07 -9.37 -11.89
C ILE A 16 -12.10 -10.49 -11.78
N ARG A 17 -11.68 -11.75 -11.58
CA ARG A 17 -12.61 -12.88 -11.41
C ARG A 17 -13.19 -12.94 -10.00
N GLN A 18 -12.46 -12.49 -8.98
CA GLN A 18 -12.89 -12.48 -7.58
C GLN A 18 -13.35 -11.08 -7.14
N GLN A 19 -14.28 -10.52 -7.91
CA GLN A 19 -14.79 -9.15 -7.78
C GLN A 19 -15.25 -8.76 -6.37
N TYR A 20 -15.70 -9.73 -5.57
CA TYR A 20 -16.14 -9.50 -4.19
C TYR A 20 -15.09 -8.83 -3.31
N THR A 21 -13.80 -9.13 -3.51
CA THR A 21 -12.74 -8.52 -2.70
C THR A 21 -12.51 -7.06 -3.09
N PHE A 22 -12.36 -6.80 -4.39
CA PHE A 22 -12.20 -5.45 -4.92
C PHE A 22 -13.38 -4.54 -4.56
N TYR A 23 -14.61 -4.99 -4.83
CA TYR A 23 -15.81 -4.21 -4.50
C TYR A 23 -16.04 -4.08 -3.00
N GLY A 24 -15.64 -5.07 -2.19
CA GLY A 24 -15.69 -4.97 -0.74
C GLY A 24 -14.79 -3.86 -0.20
N ILE A 25 -13.57 -3.72 -0.74
CA ILE A 25 -12.66 -2.62 -0.37
C ILE A 25 -13.22 -1.28 -0.84
N LEU A 26 -13.73 -1.20 -2.07
CA LEU A 26 -14.30 0.04 -2.61
C LEU A 26 -15.51 0.49 -1.79
N LEU A 27 -16.39 -0.44 -1.43
CA LEU A 27 -17.55 -0.17 -0.56
C LEU A 27 -17.12 0.26 0.84
N TYR A 28 -16.06 -0.36 1.40
CA TYR A 28 -15.47 0.06 2.67
C TYR A 28 -14.99 1.52 2.58
N VAL A 29 -14.19 1.86 1.57
CA VAL A 29 -13.66 3.22 1.36
C VAL A 29 -14.78 4.23 1.22
N ALA A 30 -15.76 3.95 0.35
CA ALA A 30 -16.89 4.85 0.13
C ALA A 30 -17.71 5.05 1.42
N SER A 31 -18.02 3.97 2.12
CA SER A 31 -18.78 4.02 3.39
C SER A 31 -18.02 4.79 4.46
N THR A 32 -16.72 4.53 4.65
CA THR A 32 -15.91 5.22 5.66
C THR A 32 -15.80 6.71 5.39
N ILE A 33 -15.50 7.12 4.15
CA ILE A 33 -15.42 8.54 3.79
C ILE A 33 -16.78 9.21 3.95
N PHE A 34 -17.87 8.54 3.54
CA PHE A 34 -19.22 9.07 3.68
C PHE A 34 -19.63 9.27 5.13
N VAL A 35 -19.35 8.31 6.01
CA VAL A 35 -19.63 8.43 7.45
C VAL A 35 -18.80 9.55 8.08
N LEU A 36 -17.53 9.68 7.71
CA LEU A 36 -16.68 10.78 8.20
C LEU A 36 -17.18 12.14 7.71
N TYR A 37 -17.67 12.23 6.48
CA TYR A 37 -18.30 13.44 5.96
C TYR A 37 -19.54 13.82 6.76
N LEU A 38 -20.43 12.86 7.07
CA LEU A 38 -21.60 13.13 7.91
C LEU A 38 -21.24 13.57 9.34
N ALA A 39 -20.13 13.06 9.87
CA ALA A 39 -19.70 13.35 11.23
C ALA A 39 -18.96 14.69 11.37
N MET A 40 -18.15 15.08 10.38
CA MET A 40 -17.21 16.21 10.50
C MET A 40 -17.36 17.27 9.39
N GLY A 41 -18.08 16.98 8.30
CA GLY A 41 -18.21 17.89 7.15
C GLY A 41 -16.87 18.12 6.45
N GLN A 42 -16.41 19.37 6.47
CA GLN A 42 -15.15 19.82 5.85
C GLN A 42 -14.11 20.14 6.94
N PRO A 43 -13.28 19.17 7.35
CA PRO A 43 -12.31 19.38 8.41
C PRO A 43 -11.14 20.29 7.98
N GLU A 44 -10.43 20.84 8.97
CA GLU A 44 -9.18 21.60 8.74
C GLU A 44 -8.11 20.76 8.03
N GLU A 45 -7.22 21.42 7.28
CA GLU A 45 -6.19 20.81 6.41
C GLU A 45 -5.37 19.70 7.11
N LYS A 46 -4.93 19.93 8.35
CA LYS A 46 -4.14 18.94 9.11
C LYS A 46 -4.95 17.69 9.44
N VAL A 47 -6.23 17.86 9.78
CA VAL A 47 -7.14 16.76 10.11
C VAL A 47 -7.49 16.00 8.83
N TRP A 48 -7.78 16.72 7.74
CA TRP A 48 -8.03 16.14 6.42
C TRP A 48 -6.88 15.24 5.98
N ASN A 49 -5.63 15.73 6.06
CA ASN A 49 -4.43 14.97 5.72
C ASN A 49 -4.24 13.74 6.63
N GLY A 50 -4.47 13.91 7.94
CA GLY A 50 -4.39 12.82 8.91
C GLY A 50 -5.39 11.70 8.62
N LEU A 51 -6.65 12.05 8.35
CA LEU A 51 -7.72 11.11 8.01
C LEU A 51 -7.44 10.37 6.70
N PHE A 52 -6.94 11.09 5.70
CA PHE A 52 -6.59 10.48 4.41
C PHE A 52 -5.56 9.37 4.58
N TRP A 53 -4.42 9.64 5.23
CA TRP A 53 -3.37 8.62 5.41
C TRP A 53 -3.77 7.50 6.37
N MET A 54 -4.61 7.80 7.38
CA MET A 54 -5.20 6.77 8.24
C MET A 54 -6.04 5.80 7.41
N ILE A 55 -6.91 6.31 6.53
CA ILE A 55 -7.73 5.46 5.65
C ILE A 55 -6.85 4.67 4.68
N GLN A 56 -5.79 5.27 4.12
CA GLN A 56 -4.86 4.52 3.27
C GLN A 56 -4.21 3.34 3.98
N LEU A 57 -3.86 3.49 5.25
CA LEU A 57 -3.33 2.38 6.05
C LEU A 57 -4.34 1.24 6.12
N PHE A 58 -5.61 1.52 6.41
CA PHE A 58 -6.64 0.49 6.49
C PHE A 58 -6.95 -0.15 5.13
N ILE A 59 -6.97 0.64 4.05
CA ILE A 59 -7.08 0.10 2.68
C ILE A 59 -5.93 -0.87 2.42
N CYS A 60 -4.69 -0.48 2.75
CA CYS A 60 -3.51 -1.29 2.53
C CYS A 60 -3.57 -2.62 3.30
N VAL A 61 -3.96 -2.58 4.59
CA VAL A 61 -4.13 -3.78 5.40
C VAL A 61 -5.15 -4.73 4.75
N ASN A 62 -6.31 -4.21 4.35
CA ASN A 62 -7.39 -5.03 3.80
C ASN A 62 -7.09 -5.58 2.40
N ALA A 63 -6.40 -4.80 1.56
CA ALA A 63 -6.01 -5.21 0.22
C ALA A 63 -4.85 -6.23 0.24
N VAL A 64 -3.79 -5.92 0.98
CA VAL A 64 -2.54 -6.69 0.92
C VAL A 64 -2.60 -7.96 1.76
N ALA A 65 -3.30 -7.97 2.90
CA ALA A 65 -3.42 -9.18 3.73
C ALA A 65 -4.04 -10.35 2.94
N LYS A 66 -5.02 -10.09 2.08
CA LYS A 66 -5.64 -11.11 1.23
C LYS A 66 -4.71 -11.63 0.13
N SER A 67 -3.86 -10.76 -0.43
CA SER A 67 -3.00 -11.06 -1.58
C SER A 67 -2.05 -12.25 -1.33
N PHE A 68 -1.62 -12.47 -0.09
CA PHE A 68 -0.85 -13.65 0.32
C PHE A 68 -1.68 -14.76 0.97
N LEU A 69 -2.72 -14.43 1.73
CA LEU A 69 -3.54 -15.43 2.43
C LEU A 69 -4.43 -16.27 1.49
N GLN A 70 -4.74 -15.78 0.28
CA GLN A 70 -5.54 -16.52 -0.72
C GLN A 70 -4.72 -17.52 -1.56
N GLU A 71 -3.40 -17.44 -1.51
CA GLU A 71 -2.50 -18.38 -2.19
C GLU A 71 -2.31 -19.62 -1.31
N SER A 72 -2.74 -20.79 -1.80
CA SER A 72 -2.53 -22.04 -1.07
C SER A 72 -1.06 -22.47 -1.14
N GLN A 73 -0.52 -23.04 -0.06
CA GLN A 73 0.87 -23.48 0.03
C GLN A 73 1.32 -24.35 -1.15
N GLY A 74 0.43 -25.20 -1.69
CA GLY A 74 0.71 -26.04 -2.86
C GLY A 74 0.94 -25.27 -4.18
N ARG A 75 0.26 -24.13 -4.39
CA ARG A 75 0.49 -23.26 -5.57
C ARG A 75 1.81 -22.51 -5.46
N MET A 76 2.20 -22.17 -4.23
CA MET A 76 3.50 -21.56 -3.93
C MET A 76 4.66 -22.51 -4.31
N LEU A 77 4.54 -23.82 -4.08
CA LEU A 77 5.56 -24.78 -4.53
C LEU A 77 5.63 -24.91 -6.07
N TYR A 78 4.49 -24.81 -6.77
CA TYR A 78 4.46 -24.81 -8.24
C TYR A 78 5.13 -23.55 -8.83
N PHE A 79 4.88 -22.37 -8.27
CA PHE A 79 5.52 -21.15 -8.77
C PHE A 79 7.03 -21.10 -8.51
N TYR A 80 7.49 -21.80 -7.47
CA TYR A 80 8.93 -21.97 -7.21
C TYR A 80 9.64 -22.69 -8.36
N THR A 81 9.06 -23.78 -8.86
CA THR A 81 9.68 -24.60 -9.91
C THR A 81 9.62 -23.94 -11.29
N VAL A 82 8.64 -23.07 -11.54
CA VAL A 82 8.40 -22.48 -12.87
C VAL A 82 9.02 -21.09 -13.04
N ALA A 83 8.98 -20.22 -12.02
CA ALA A 83 9.42 -18.82 -12.13
C ALA A 83 10.55 -18.43 -11.15
N GLY A 84 10.73 -19.20 -10.07
CA GLY A 84 11.67 -18.89 -9.00
C GLY A 84 11.16 -17.82 -8.01
N ALA A 85 11.66 -17.88 -6.77
CA ALA A 85 11.16 -17.04 -5.67
C ALA A 85 11.34 -15.52 -5.90
N ARG A 86 12.42 -15.11 -6.58
CA ARG A 86 12.74 -13.68 -6.82
C ARG A 86 11.74 -13.04 -7.79
N ASP A 87 11.45 -13.69 -8.91
CA ASP A 87 10.51 -13.15 -9.90
C ASP A 87 9.09 -13.12 -9.34
N PHE A 88 8.74 -14.08 -8.47
CA PHE A 88 7.45 -14.08 -7.78
C PHE A 88 7.28 -12.90 -6.83
N ILE A 89 8.23 -12.62 -5.93
CA ILE A 89 8.09 -11.50 -4.99
C ILE A 89 8.05 -10.16 -5.72
N LEU A 90 8.88 -9.99 -6.76
CA LEU A 90 8.88 -8.77 -7.56
C LEU A 90 7.56 -8.56 -8.29
N ALA A 91 6.99 -9.61 -8.90
CA ALA A 91 5.67 -9.54 -9.51
C ALA A 91 4.60 -9.14 -8.49
N LYS A 92 4.66 -9.69 -7.27
CA LYS A 92 3.70 -9.42 -6.21
C LYS A 92 3.79 -8.00 -5.66
N LEU A 93 5.01 -7.51 -5.43
CA LEU A 93 5.28 -6.13 -5.03
C LEU A 93 4.72 -5.14 -6.06
N LEU A 94 4.99 -5.38 -7.36
CA LEU A 94 4.50 -4.53 -8.44
C LEU A 94 2.97 -4.56 -8.57
N PHE A 95 2.37 -5.74 -8.48
CA PHE A 95 0.91 -5.89 -8.54
C PHE A 95 0.22 -5.16 -7.39
N ASN A 96 0.64 -5.40 -6.15
CA ASN A 96 0.06 -4.75 -4.97
C ASN A 96 0.33 -3.25 -4.98
N ALA A 97 1.48 -2.78 -5.49
CA ALA A 97 1.76 -1.35 -5.63
C ALA A 97 0.79 -0.69 -6.61
N GLY A 98 0.54 -1.32 -7.77
CA GLY A 98 -0.44 -0.84 -8.74
C GLY A 98 -1.87 -0.80 -8.19
N LEU A 99 -2.28 -1.86 -7.49
CA LEU A 99 -3.60 -1.92 -6.83
C LEU A 99 -3.74 -0.82 -5.77
N MET A 100 -2.68 -0.58 -4.97
CA MET A 100 -2.70 0.48 -3.97
C MET A 100 -2.73 1.88 -4.57
N ILE A 101 -2.01 2.14 -5.66
CA ILE A 101 -2.11 3.42 -6.39
C ILE A 101 -3.56 3.63 -6.86
N LEU A 102 -4.17 2.63 -7.48
CA LEU A 102 -5.56 2.71 -7.96
C LEU A 102 -6.52 3.05 -6.80
N MET A 103 -6.43 2.32 -5.69
CA MET A 103 -7.28 2.57 -4.52
C MET A 103 -7.03 3.94 -3.89
N SER A 104 -5.77 4.39 -3.88
CA SER A 104 -5.39 5.70 -3.35
C SER A 104 -5.93 6.85 -4.20
N ILE A 105 -5.98 6.69 -5.53
CA ILE A 105 -6.60 7.66 -6.45
C ILE A 105 -8.12 7.68 -6.26
N VAL A 106 -8.77 6.52 -6.20
CA VAL A 106 -10.23 6.43 -5.99
C VAL A 106 -10.63 7.10 -4.66
N SER A 107 -9.91 6.79 -3.59
CA SER A 107 -10.15 7.41 -2.27
C SER A 107 -9.87 8.91 -2.26
N LEU A 108 -8.84 9.39 -2.97
CA LEU A 108 -8.58 10.83 -3.14
C LEU A 108 -9.75 11.54 -3.84
N LEU A 109 -10.28 10.96 -4.93
CA LEU A 109 -11.43 11.52 -5.64
C LEU A 109 -12.67 11.60 -4.73
N LEU A 110 -12.96 10.53 -3.98
CA LEU A 110 -14.06 10.52 -3.02
C LEU A 110 -13.87 11.55 -1.91
N PHE A 111 -12.65 11.71 -1.40
CA PHE A 111 -12.31 12.72 -0.40
C PHE A 111 -12.56 14.13 -0.92
N GLN A 112 -12.11 14.44 -2.13
CA GLN A 112 -12.29 15.77 -2.74
C GLN A 112 -13.77 16.09 -3.00
N VAL A 113 -14.55 15.10 -3.44
CA VAL A 113 -15.98 15.27 -3.74
C VAL A 113 -16.80 15.43 -2.47
N LEU A 114 -16.55 14.62 -1.43
CA LEU A 114 -17.36 14.60 -0.21
C LEU A 114 -16.88 15.62 0.83
N MET A 115 -15.59 15.65 1.16
CA MET A 115 -15.03 16.53 2.20
C MET A 115 -14.54 17.88 1.66
N GLY A 116 -14.71 18.15 0.37
CA GLY A 116 -14.17 19.33 -0.30
C GLY A 116 -12.68 19.21 -0.62
N ASN A 117 -12.16 20.24 -1.30
CA ASN A 117 -10.78 20.26 -1.80
C ASN A 117 -9.97 21.41 -1.16
N PRO A 118 -9.32 21.15 -0.01
CA PRO A 118 -8.40 22.10 0.61
C PRO A 118 -7.00 22.14 -0.02
N LEU A 119 -6.75 21.38 -1.10
CA LEU A 119 -5.41 21.28 -1.70
C LEU A 119 -5.08 22.50 -2.56
N GLN A 120 -4.01 23.20 -2.20
CA GLN A 120 -3.46 24.28 -3.03
C GLN A 120 -2.70 23.71 -4.24
N ASN A 121 -1.96 22.61 -4.03
CA ASN A 121 -1.12 21.99 -5.05
C ASN A 121 -1.56 20.54 -5.33
N PRO A 122 -2.67 20.32 -6.07
CA PRO A 122 -3.25 18.99 -6.27
C PRO A 122 -2.31 18.02 -7.00
N VAL A 123 -1.55 18.51 -7.99
CA VAL A 123 -0.58 17.68 -8.75
C VAL A 123 0.51 17.14 -7.83
N ARG A 124 1.03 17.96 -6.92
CA ARG A 124 2.04 17.54 -5.94
C ARG A 124 1.47 16.53 -4.97
N PHE A 125 0.25 16.74 -4.47
CA PHE A 125 -0.43 15.79 -3.59
C PHE A 125 -0.63 14.44 -4.28
N ILE A 126 -1.08 14.40 -5.55
CA ILE A 126 -1.21 13.16 -6.33
C ILE A 126 0.13 12.42 -6.40
N GLY A 127 1.25 13.12 -6.62
CA GLY A 127 2.58 12.52 -6.59
C GLY A 127 2.90 11.86 -5.24
N PHE A 128 2.59 12.53 -4.13
CA PHE A 128 2.78 11.97 -2.78
C PHE A 128 1.84 10.80 -2.50
N VAL A 129 0.60 10.85 -2.98
CA VAL A 129 -0.37 9.76 -2.87
C VAL A 129 0.12 8.52 -3.62
N CYS A 130 0.63 8.66 -4.84
CA CYS A 130 1.20 7.55 -5.59
C CYS A 130 2.43 6.97 -4.88
N LEU A 131 3.35 7.84 -4.43
CA LEU A 131 4.56 7.41 -3.73
C LEU A 131 4.22 6.70 -2.40
N GLY A 132 3.33 7.26 -1.60
CA GLY A 132 2.90 6.67 -0.34
C GLY A 132 2.08 5.41 -0.49
N GLY A 133 1.23 5.34 -1.52
CA GLY A 133 0.52 4.11 -1.88
C GLY A 133 1.49 2.98 -2.23
N CYS A 134 2.54 3.27 -3.02
CA CYS A 134 3.62 2.32 -3.26
C CYS A 134 4.34 1.94 -1.98
N SER A 135 4.77 2.93 -1.19
CA SER A 135 5.58 2.76 0.01
C SER A 135 4.89 1.86 1.06
N LEU A 136 3.61 2.12 1.36
CA LEU A 136 2.79 1.30 2.25
C LEU A 136 2.60 -0.11 1.68
N SER A 137 2.32 -0.21 0.38
CA SER A 137 2.11 -1.50 -0.29
C SER A 137 3.34 -2.40 -0.21
N LEU A 138 4.54 -1.84 -0.41
CA LEU A 138 5.79 -2.58 -0.34
C LEU A 138 6.01 -3.16 1.06
N VAL A 139 5.85 -2.34 2.11
CA VAL A 139 6.00 -2.79 3.50
C VAL A 139 4.99 -3.87 3.85
N PHE A 140 3.71 -3.66 3.55
CA PHE A 140 2.68 -4.65 3.85
C PHE A 140 2.85 -5.94 3.06
N THR A 141 3.29 -5.86 1.80
CA THR A 141 3.53 -7.04 0.96
C THR A 141 4.70 -7.86 1.52
N PHE A 142 5.77 -7.18 1.97
CA PHE A 142 6.89 -7.81 2.64
C PHE A 142 6.51 -8.46 3.98
N LEU A 143 5.72 -7.77 4.80
CA LEU A 143 5.22 -8.33 6.06
C LEU A 143 4.30 -9.54 5.84
N ALA A 144 3.41 -9.46 4.84
CA ALA A 144 2.52 -10.55 4.48
C ALA A 144 3.31 -11.78 3.97
N ALA A 145 4.39 -11.55 3.22
CA ALA A 145 5.29 -12.61 2.78
C ALA A 145 5.94 -13.36 3.95
N ILE A 146 6.39 -12.65 4.99
CA ILE A 146 6.96 -13.27 6.20
C ILE A 146 5.86 -13.98 7.00
N ALA A 147 4.72 -13.32 7.19
CA ALA A 147 3.59 -13.84 7.96
C ALA A 147 3.05 -15.15 7.38
N ALA A 148 2.99 -15.29 6.05
CA ALA A 148 2.49 -16.50 5.39
C ALA A 148 3.30 -17.77 5.72
N ARG A 149 4.54 -17.63 6.22
CA ARG A 149 5.42 -18.75 6.59
C ARG A 149 5.49 -19.01 8.09
N ALA A 150 5.02 -18.08 8.91
CA ALA A 150 5.10 -18.23 10.35
C ALA A 150 3.87 -18.96 10.91
N ARG A 151 4.09 -19.83 11.91
CA ARG A 151 3.01 -20.55 12.63
C ARG A 151 1.96 -19.61 13.27
N GLN A 152 2.34 -18.37 13.57
CA GLN A 152 1.45 -17.29 14.05
C GLN A 152 1.56 -16.05 13.16
N GLY A 153 1.37 -16.21 11.85
CA GLY A 153 1.54 -15.15 10.85
C GLY A 153 0.85 -13.82 11.16
N ALA A 154 -0.39 -13.86 11.66
CA ALA A 154 -1.13 -12.65 12.03
C ALA A 154 -0.47 -11.87 13.18
N ALA A 155 0.06 -12.57 14.20
CA ALA A 155 0.75 -11.94 15.32
C ALA A 155 2.07 -11.29 14.89
N LEU A 156 2.83 -11.97 14.02
CA LEU A 156 4.07 -11.42 13.46
C LEU A 156 3.84 -10.18 12.59
N MET A 157 2.78 -10.19 11.79
CA MET A 157 2.38 -9.03 10.98
C MET A 157 2.06 -7.82 11.87
N ALA A 158 1.41 -8.02 13.02
CA ALA A 158 1.12 -6.95 13.97
C ALA A 158 2.37 -6.43 14.71
N ILE A 159 3.21 -7.34 15.22
CA ILE A 159 4.40 -7.01 16.02
C ILE A 159 5.46 -6.29 15.17
N LEU A 160 5.73 -6.80 13.97
CA LEU A 160 6.73 -6.20 13.06
C LEU A 160 6.16 -5.05 12.25
N GLY A 161 4.87 -5.08 11.95
CA GLY A 161 4.23 -4.04 11.14
C GLY A 161 4.19 -2.70 11.82
N PHE A 162 3.81 -2.64 13.09
CA PHE A 162 3.62 -1.36 13.78
C PHE A 162 4.91 -0.49 13.80
N PRO A 163 6.10 -1.02 14.17
CA PRO A 163 7.34 -0.26 14.13
C PRO A 163 7.77 0.21 12.74
N LEU A 164 7.43 -0.54 11.68
CA LEU A 164 7.78 -0.19 10.29
C LEU A 164 6.80 0.83 9.68
N ILE A 165 5.51 0.71 10.00
CA ILE A 165 4.45 1.53 9.43
C ILE A 165 4.44 2.93 10.04
N ILE A 166 4.66 3.07 11.35
CA ILE A 166 4.62 4.39 12.01
C ILE A 166 5.58 5.40 11.35
N PRO A 167 6.88 5.09 11.16
CA PRO A 167 7.80 6.03 10.51
C PRO A 167 7.35 6.39 9.10
N GLN A 168 6.87 5.42 8.30
CA GLN A 168 6.37 5.69 6.96
C GLN A 168 5.18 6.66 6.98
N VAL A 169 4.17 6.39 7.81
CA VAL A 169 2.97 7.23 7.89
C VAL A 169 3.33 8.64 8.38
N LEU A 170 4.25 8.77 9.33
CA LEU A 170 4.73 10.07 9.81
C LEU A 170 5.43 10.86 8.68
N LEU A 171 6.27 10.22 7.88
CA LEU A 171 6.93 10.86 6.73
C LEU A 171 5.90 11.28 5.66
N LEU A 172 4.92 10.43 5.38
CA LEU A 172 3.85 10.70 4.42
C LEU A 172 2.97 11.87 4.86
N MET A 173 2.57 11.92 6.13
CA MET A 173 1.81 13.04 6.69
C MET A 173 2.60 14.34 6.61
N LYS A 174 3.88 14.34 7.00
CA LYS A 174 4.75 15.53 6.92
C LYS A 174 4.94 16.02 5.48
N MET A 175 5.24 15.11 4.56
CA MET A 175 5.39 15.41 3.13
C MET A 175 4.08 15.99 2.57
N SER A 176 2.96 15.36 2.88
CA SER A 176 1.64 15.72 2.34
C SER A 176 1.14 17.07 2.84
N ASN A 177 1.50 17.47 4.07
CA ASN A 177 1.20 18.81 4.59
C ASN A 177 1.76 19.92 3.68
N THR A 178 2.85 19.68 2.95
CA THR A 178 3.44 20.67 2.02
C THR A 178 2.59 20.92 0.77
N ALA A 179 1.55 20.12 0.51
CA ALA A 179 0.64 20.33 -0.61
C ALA A 179 -0.53 21.28 -0.27
N PHE A 180 -0.75 21.56 1.02
CA PHE A 180 -1.79 22.48 1.51
C PHE A 180 -1.26 23.91 1.68
N ALA A 181 0.06 24.10 1.65
CA ALA A 181 0.70 25.41 1.70
C ALA A 181 1.41 25.74 0.38
N ASP A 182 1.49 27.02 0.03
CA ASP A 182 2.21 27.49 -1.17
C ASP A 182 3.74 27.47 -1.02
N VAL A 183 4.24 27.41 0.22
CA VAL A 183 5.66 27.47 0.49
C VAL A 183 6.27 26.07 0.45
N ILE A 184 7.28 25.89 -0.40
CA ILE A 184 8.13 24.70 -0.37
C ILE A 184 8.90 24.69 0.95
N GLN A 185 8.52 23.79 1.87
CA GLN A 185 9.25 23.62 3.12
C GLN A 185 10.68 23.15 2.84
N ALA A 186 11.65 23.83 3.46
CA ALA A 186 13.04 23.39 3.49
C ALA A 186 13.10 21.95 4.05
N GLY A 187 13.77 21.05 3.34
CA GLY A 187 13.88 19.64 3.73
C GLY A 187 12.84 18.68 3.13
N LEU A 188 11.90 19.15 2.28
CA LEU A 188 10.98 18.25 1.56
C LEU A 188 11.73 17.16 0.78
N LEU A 189 12.79 17.54 0.07
CA LEU A 189 13.62 16.61 -0.69
C LEU A 189 14.27 15.55 0.20
N GLN A 190 14.69 15.93 1.41
CA GLN A 190 15.27 15.00 2.38
C GLN A 190 14.23 14.00 2.90
N ILE A 191 12.99 14.45 3.14
CA ILE A 191 11.87 13.58 3.53
C ILE A 191 11.53 12.59 2.40
N VAL A 192 11.46 13.06 1.16
CA VAL A 192 11.22 12.21 -0.02
C VAL A 192 12.34 11.18 -0.18
N LEU A 193 13.61 11.61 -0.10
CA LEU A 193 14.75 10.70 -0.19
C LEU A 193 14.75 9.65 0.92
N LEU A 194 14.37 10.03 2.15
CA LEU A 194 14.29 9.09 3.27
C LEU A 194 13.20 8.03 3.03
N LEU A 195 12.05 8.43 2.49
CA LEU A 195 10.97 7.51 2.14
C LEU A 195 11.40 6.55 1.02
N VAL A 196 12.02 7.07 -0.04
CA VAL A 196 12.54 6.25 -1.14
C VAL A 196 13.65 5.31 -0.65
N ALA A 197 14.52 5.75 0.26
CA ALA A 197 15.54 4.90 0.84
C ALA A 197 14.94 3.74 1.65
N LEU A 198 13.85 3.99 2.40
CA LEU A 198 13.08 2.94 3.07
C LEU A 198 12.46 1.97 2.07
N ASP A 199 11.89 2.47 0.97
CA ASP A 199 11.30 1.62 -0.07
C ASP A 199 12.34 0.71 -0.72
N VAL A 200 13.52 1.25 -1.05
CA VAL A 200 14.64 0.48 -1.60
C VAL A 200 15.13 -0.58 -0.61
N LEU A 201 15.23 -0.23 0.68
CA LEU A 201 15.58 -1.18 1.74
C LEU A 201 14.57 -2.33 1.81
N VAL A 202 13.27 -2.03 1.79
CA VAL A 202 12.20 -3.04 1.85
C VAL A 202 12.24 -3.95 0.63
N ILE A 203 12.43 -3.40 -0.57
CA ILE A 203 12.58 -4.19 -1.81
C ILE A 203 13.81 -5.10 -1.71
N ALA A 204 14.96 -4.57 -1.25
CA ALA A 204 16.18 -5.35 -1.09
C ALA A 204 16.00 -6.50 -0.10
N LEU A 205 15.40 -6.23 1.06
CA LEU A 205 15.09 -7.25 2.07
C LEU A 205 14.11 -8.29 1.53
N ALA A 206 13.07 -7.88 0.80
CA ALA A 206 12.13 -8.79 0.17
C ALA A 206 12.82 -9.71 -0.84
N VAL A 207 13.69 -9.19 -1.70
CA VAL A 207 14.41 -10.00 -2.71
C VAL A 207 15.42 -10.96 -2.07
N ILE A 208 16.07 -10.56 -0.97
CA ILE A 208 17.09 -11.36 -0.29
C ILE A 208 16.45 -12.43 0.60
N LEU A 209 15.52 -12.05 1.48
CA LEU A 209 14.96 -12.93 2.51
C LEU A 209 13.93 -13.91 1.95
N PHE A 210 13.17 -13.50 0.94
CA PHE A 210 12.07 -14.31 0.44
C PHE A 210 12.50 -15.66 -0.17
N PRO A 211 13.60 -15.76 -0.93
CA PRO A 211 14.14 -17.05 -1.35
C PRO A 211 14.50 -17.99 -0.19
N PHE A 212 14.93 -17.47 0.97
CA PHE A 212 15.20 -18.29 2.15
C PHE A 212 13.91 -18.74 2.81
N LEU A 213 12.96 -17.82 3.00
CA LEU A 213 11.63 -18.10 3.56
C LEU A 213 10.81 -19.08 2.71
N TRP A 214 11.13 -19.21 1.42
CA TRP A 214 10.41 -20.09 0.50
C TRP A 214 10.98 -21.51 0.45
N LYS A 215 12.27 -21.70 0.76
CA LYS A 215 12.93 -23.02 0.69
C LYS A 215 12.51 -23.99 1.80
N ASP A 216 12.01 -23.44 2.91
CA ASP A 216 11.47 -24.18 4.06
C ASP A 216 9.93 -24.21 4.04
#